data_AF-A0A1P8RW51-F1
#
_entry.id   AF-A0A1P8RW51-F1
#
_cell.length_a   1.000
_cell.length_b   1.000
_cell.length_c   1.000
_cell.angle_alpha   90.00
_cell.angle_beta   90.00
_cell.angle_gamma   90.00
#
_symmetry.space_group_name_H-M   'P 1'
#
loop_
_entity.id
_entity.type
_entity.pdbx_description
1 polymer ?
#
loop_
_entity_poly.entity_id
_entity_poly.type
_entity_poly.pdbx_seq_one_letter_code
_entity_poly.pdbx_strand_id
1 'polypeptide(L)'
;MKALNYLYILLAILATSCGSYEKVIANDGTVYEVKGNKIKLNGEEVTENLSYKEQAEIKQLLADKIEERKAAEKKQKELENQKERQEEIEREAKEKQEALEEKKEALEDKLKAKKEARENYIELKRKYDKELRSFKKLKRKGELSPNDIKDWEAKLSDLKTKTTSARAELKKFD
;
A
#
# COMPACT_ATOMS: atom_id res chain seq x y z
N MET A 1 32.96 -0.34 41.81
CA MET A 1 32.66 0.27 40.49
C MET A 1 31.16 0.42 40.22
N LYS A 2 30.33 -0.63 40.37
CA LYS A 2 28.87 -0.51 40.11
C LYS A 2 28.16 0.54 40.98
N ALA A 3 28.46 0.59 42.29
CA ALA A 3 27.88 1.59 43.20
C ALA A 3 28.29 3.05 42.88
N LEU A 4 29.51 3.25 42.36
CA LEU A 4 29.99 4.57 41.92
C LEU A 4 29.27 5.01 40.64
N ASN A 5 28.99 4.08 39.72
CA ASN A 5 28.22 4.35 38.50
C ASN A 5 26.75 4.68 38.79
N TYR A 6 26.11 4.02 39.77
CA TYR A 6 24.76 4.38 40.20
C TYR A 6 24.69 5.76 40.88
N LEU A 7 25.74 6.16 41.60
CA LEU A 7 25.88 7.50 42.17
C LEU A 7 25.92 8.57 41.06
N TYR A 8 26.66 8.34 39.97
CA TYR A 8 26.71 9.25 38.82
C TYR A 8 25.38 9.36 38.06
N ILE A 9 24.64 8.25 37.90
CA ILE A 9 23.30 8.26 37.28
C ILE A 9 22.30 9.05 38.16
N LEU A 10 22.37 8.88 39.49
CA LEU A 10 21.52 9.63 40.43
C LEU A 10 21.86 11.13 40.42
N LEU A 11 23.15 11.48 40.34
CA LEU A 11 23.63 12.87 40.26
C LEU A 11 23.22 13.55 38.93
N ALA A 12 23.20 12.80 37.82
CA ALA A 12 22.76 13.28 36.52
C ALA A 12 21.23 13.55 36.47
N ILE A 13 20.43 12.76 37.20
CA ILE A 13 18.97 12.96 37.32
C ILE A 13 18.64 14.15 38.22
N LEU A 14 19.48 14.45 39.23
CA LEU A 14 19.33 15.63 40.09
C LEU A 14 19.73 16.95 39.39
N ALA A 15 20.66 16.89 38.44
CA ALA A 15 21.13 18.06 37.69
C ALA A 15 20.13 18.58 36.63
N THR A 16 19.09 17.82 36.28
CA THR A 16 18.06 18.24 35.31
C THR A 16 16.88 19.00 35.95
N SER A 17 16.89 19.20 37.26
CA SER A 17 15.93 20.07 37.98
C SER A 17 16.23 21.57 37.77
N CYS A 18 16.48 21.97 36.53
CA CYS A 18 16.54 23.39 36.16
C CYS A 18 15.12 23.84 35.87
N GLY A 19 14.37 24.26 36.90
CA GLY A 19 13.05 24.85 36.69
C GLY A 19 13.20 26.09 35.80
N SER A 20 12.78 26.00 34.55
CA SER A 20 12.86 27.07 33.57
C SER A 20 11.89 28.19 33.93
N TYR A 21 12.28 29.42 33.60
CA TYR A 21 11.35 30.54 33.57
C TYR A 21 10.62 30.51 32.23
N GLU A 22 9.32 30.73 32.25
CA GLU A 22 8.51 30.86 31.05
C GLU A 22 8.38 32.33 30.66
N LYS A 23 8.52 32.64 29.38
CA LYS A 23 8.42 34.02 28.88
C LYS A 23 7.00 34.34 28.44
N VAL A 24 6.45 35.46 28.90
CA VAL A 24 5.17 36.01 28.45
C VAL A 24 5.34 37.45 28.00
N ILE A 25 4.51 37.87 27.04
CA ILE A 25 4.50 39.23 26.52
C ILE A 25 3.21 39.87 27.02
N ALA A 26 3.32 40.93 27.81
CA ALA A 26 2.20 41.71 28.28
C ALA A 26 1.64 42.62 27.16
N ASN A 27 0.45 43.19 27.37
CA ASN A 27 -0.25 43.98 26.35
C ASN A 27 0.50 45.25 25.92
N ASP A 28 1.38 45.76 26.78
CA ASP A 28 2.29 46.88 26.54
C ASP A 28 3.57 46.47 25.77
N GLY A 29 3.74 45.17 25.47
CA GLY A 29 4.92 44.61 24.83
C GLY A 29 6.03 44.20 25.79
N THR A 30 5.85 44.39 27.10
CA THR A 30 6.86 44.05 28.10
C THR A 30 7.00 42.53 28.23
N VAL A 31 8.24 42.04 28.20
CA VAL A 31 8.54 40.60 28.30
C VAL A 31 8.91 40.25 29.73
N TYR A 32 8.08 39.42 30.37
CA TYR A 32 8.32 38.92 31.70
C TYR A 32 8.75 37.45 31.69
N GLU A 33 9.63 37.10 32.62
CA GLU A 33 10.05 35.73 32.91
C GLU A 33 9.37 35.24 34.18
N VAL A 34 8.55 34.20 34.09
CA VAL A 34 7.67 33.74 35.17
C VAL A 34 8.06 32.33 35.61
N LYS A 35 8.25 32.12 36.91
CA LYS A 35 8.48 30.80 37.51
C LYS A 35 7.74 30.67 38.83
N GLY A 36 6.62 29.95 38.81
CA GLY A 36 5.74 29.84 39.97
C GLY A 36 5.22 31.22 40.38
N ASN A 37 5.60 31.68 41.58
CA ASN A 37 5.22 33.00 42.09
C ASN A 37 6.20 34.12 41.73
N LYS A 38 7.37 33.81 41.16
CA LYS A 38 8.40 34.79 40.84
C LYS A 38 8.21 35.35 39.43
N ILE A 39 8.26 36.67 39.31
CA ILE A 39 8.19 37.40 38.04
C ILE A 39 9.47 38.23 37.91
N LYS A 40 10.13 38.07 36.77
CA LYS A 40 11.35 38.79 36.42
C LYS A 40 11.14 39.67 35.20
N LEU A 41 11.81 40.81 35.21
CA LEU A 41 11.94 41.71 34.08
C LEU A 41 13.44 41.90 33.83
N ASN A 42 13.92 41.61 32.61
CA ASN A 42 15.35 41.71 32.26
C ASN A 42 16.29 40.96 33.22
N GLY A 43 15.84 39.84 33.80
CA GLY A 43 16.62 39.02 34.74
C GLY A 43 16.51 39.42 36.21
N GLU A 44 16.00 40.62 36.50
CA GLU A 44 15.77 41.12 37.86
C GLU A 44 14.39 40.71 38.37
N GLU A 45 14.30 40.28 39.63
CA GLU A 45 13.04 39.88 40.26
C GLU A 45 12.22 41.13 40.62
N VAL A 46 11.08 41.31 39.97
CA VAL A 46 10.19 42.47 40.13
C VAL A 46 8.86 42.10 40.77
N THR A 47 8.71 40.87 41.27
CA THR A 47 7.46 40.34 41.84
C THR A 47 6.82 41.30 42.84
N GLU A 48 7.58 41.80 43.82
CA GLU A 48 7.05 42.68 44.88
C GLU A 48 6.80 44.11 44.40
N ASN A 49 7.44 44.51 43.28
CA ASN A 49 7.26 45.83 42.67
C ASN A 49 6.00 45.93 41.81
N LEU A 50 5.41 44.78 41.46
CA LEU A 50 4.16 44.68 40.70
C LEU A 50 2.97 44.65 41.64
N SER A 51 1.91 45.38 41.29
CA SER A 51 0.62 45.29 41.97
C SER A 51 0.03 43.88 41.85
N TYR A 52 -0.83 43.51 42.79
CA TYR A 52 -1.53 42.23 42.76
C TYR A 52 -2.26 41.99 41.42
N LYS A 53 -2.81 43.05 40.83
CA LYS A 53 -3.51 43.01 39.55
C LYS A 53 -2.55 42.68 38.39
N GLU A 54 -1.40 43.36 38.31
CA GLU A 54 -0.39 43.09 37.27
C GLU A 54 0.19 41.67 37.39
N GLN A 55 0.45 41.20 38.62
CA GLN A 55 0.91 39.83 38.83
C GLN A 55 -0.13 38.80 38.38
N ALA A 56 -1.42 39.06 38.63
CA ALA A 56 -2.50 38.19 38.20
C ALA A 56 -2.63 38.16 36.67
N GLU A 57 -2.56 39.32 36.00
CA GLU A 57 -2.60 39.42 34.54
C GLU A 57 -1.43 38.66 33.89
N ILE A 58 -0.19 38.85 34.37
CA ILE A 58 1.00 38.15 33.86
C ILE A 58 0.87 36.63 34.03
N LYS A 59 0.36 36.17 35.17
CA LYS A 59 0.14 34.73 35.43
C LYS A 59 -0.98 34.17 34.55
N GLN A 60 -2.03 34.95 34.30
CA GLN A 60 -3.11 34.55 33.41
C GLN A 60 -2.62 34.42 31.97
N LEU A 61 -1.83 35.39 31.47
CA LEU A 61 -1.20 35.29 30.14
C LEU A 61 -0.33 34.03 29.99
N LEU A 62 0.37 33.64 31.06
CA LEU A 62 1.14 32.38 31.04
C LEU A 62 0.22 31.16 30.96
N ALA A 63 -0.86 31.14 31.75
CA ALA A 63 -1.82 30.05 31.74
C ALA A 63 -2.46 29.89 30.36
N ASP A 64 -2.93 31.00 29.77
CA ASP A 64 -3.53 31.05 28.44
C ASP A 64 -2.55 30.54 27.38
N LYS A 65 -1.29 31.01 27.39
CA LYS A 65 -0.24 30.55 26.48
C LYS A 65 0.03 29.04 26.60
N ILE A 66 0.05 28.49 27.82
CA ILE A 66 0.23 27.06 28.04
C ILE A 66 -0.97 26.28 27.49
N GLU A 67 -2.20 26.78 27.70
CA GLU A 67 -3.41 26.16 27.18
C GLU A 67 -3.43 26.17 25.65
N GLU A 68 -3.14 27.31 25.02
CA GLU A 68 -3.03 27.46 23.57
C GLU A 68 -1.98 26.50 22.99
N ARG A 69 -0.81 26.39 23.62
CA ARG A 69 0.23 25.44 23.20
C ARG A 69 -0.26 24.01 23.29
N LYS A 70 -0.90 23.61 24.38
CA LYS A 70 -1.48 22.26 24.53
C LYS A 70 -2.56 22.00 23.49
N ALA A 71 -3.40 22.99 23.18
CA ALA A 71 -4.42 22.89 22.15
C ALA A 71 -3.79 22.76 20.75
N ALA A 72 -2.71 23.51 20.46
CA ALA A 72 -1.95 23.40 19.23
C ALA A 72 -1.28 22.03 19.08
N GLU A 73 -0.62 21.52 20.12
CA GLU A 73 -0.01 20.19 20.14
C GLU A 73 -1.05 19.08 19.92
N LYS A 74 -2.22 19.18 20.56
CA LYS A 74 -3.34 18.24 20.31
C LYS A 74 -3.82 18.29 18.86
N LYS A 75 -4.01 19.49 18.30
CA LYS A 75 -4.41 19.66 16.89
C LYS A 75 -3.35 19.11 15.93
N GLN A 76 -2.07 19.33 16.22
CA GLN A 76 -0.97 18.82 15.41
C GLN A 76 -0.93 17.29 15.43
N LYS A 77 -1.08 16.68 16.61
CA LYS A 77 -1.15 15.22 16.74
C LYS A 77 -2.35 14.63 16.02
N GLU A 78 -3.50 15.28 16.10
CA GLU A 78 -4.69 14.86 15.34
C GLU A 78 -4.47 14.94 13.84
N LEU A 79 -3.86 16.02 13.34
CA LEU A 79 -3.48 16.17 11.94
C LEU A 79 -2.49 15.11 11.47
N GLU A 80 -1.51 14.76 12.30
CA GLU A 80 -0.53 13.70 12.00
C GLU A 80 -1.21 12.33 11.92
N ASN A 81 -2.05 11.97 12.91
CA ASN A 81 -2.83 10.74 12.87
C ASN A 81 -3.75 10.66 11.64
N GLN A 82 -4.35 11.78 11.23
CA GLN A 82 -5.20 11.83 10.04
C GLN A 82 -4.40 11.60 8.76
N LYS A 83 -3.19 12.17 8.67
CA LYS A 83 -2.28 11.92 7.53
C LYS A 83 -1.86 10.47 7.47
N GLU A 84 -1.44 9.87 8.59
CA GLU A 84 -1.05 8.46 8.64
C GLU A 84 -2.19 7.54 8.20
N ARG A 85 -3.42 7.79 8.65
CA ARG A 85 -4.60 7.04 8.22
C ARG A 85 -4.88 7.21 6.73
N GLN A 86 -4.71 8.43 6.20
CA GLN A 86 -4.91 8.68 4.78
C GLN A 86 -3.87 7.93 3.92
N GLU A 87 -2.60 7.95 4.34
CA GLU A 87 -1.54 7.20 3.67
C GLU A 87 -1.79 5.68 3.70
N GLU A 88 -2.29 5.15 4.82
CA GLU A 88 -2.67 3.74 4.93
C GLU A 88 -3.81 3.38 3.97
N ILE A 89 -4.86 4.22 3.91
CA ILE A 89 -5.99 4.03 2.99
C ILE A 89 -5.52 4.07 1.53
N GLU A 90 -4.65 5.01 1.18
CA GLU A 90 -4.10 5.13 -0.18
C GLU A 90 -3.25 3.91 -0.56
N ARG A 91 -2.43 3.42 0.37
CA ARG A 91 -1.64 2.19 0.17
C ARG A 91 -2.55 0.98 -0.03
N GLU A 92 -3.53 0.76 0.83
CA GLU A 92 -4.47 -0.36 0.67
C GLU A 92 -5.26 -0.28 -0.64
N ALA A 93 -5.69 0.93 -1.03
CA ALA A 93 -6.41 1.14 -2.28
C ALA A 93 -5.53 0.78 -3.48
N LYS A 94 -4.25 1.18 -3.45
CA LYS A 94 -3.28 0.85 -4.49
C LYS A 94 -3.01 -0.65 -4.57
N GLU A 95 -2.78 -1.33 -3.45
CA GLU A 95 -2.59 -2.79 -3.43
C GLU A 95 -3.81 -3.54 -3.97
N LYS A 96 -5.03 -3.09 -3.61
CA LYS A 96 -6.27 -3.66 -4.15
C LYS A 96 -6.39 -3.42 -5.66
N GLN A 97 -6.01 -2.25 -6.14
CA GLN A 97 -6.02 -1.93 -7.57
C GLN A 97 -5.04 -2.80 -8.35
N GLU A 98 -3.80 -2.95 -7.86
CA GLU A 98 -2.78 -3.80 -8.47
C GLU A 98 -3.24 -5.27 -8.54
N ALA A 99 -3.77 -5.81 -7.42
CA ALA A 99 -4.29 -7.18 -7.39
C ALA A 99 -5.50 -7.39 -8.31
N LEU A 100 -6.31 -6.36 -8.56
CA LEU A 100 -7.41 -6.43 -9.53
C LEU A 100 -6.91 -6.40 -10.96
N GLU A 101 -5.89 -5.60 -11.27
CA GLU A 101 -5.30 -5.55 -12.61
C GLU A 101 -4.60 -6.87 -12.95
N GLU A 102 -3.83 -7.45 -12.02
CA GLU A 102 -3.22 -8.78 -12.21
C GLU A 102 -4.26 -9.87 -12.48
N LYS A 103 -5.38 -9.86 -11.74
CA LYS A 103 -6.49 -10.80 -11.97
C LYS A 103 -7.12 -10.60 -13.33
N LYS A 104 -7.29 -9.35 -13.75
CA LYS A 104 -7.85 -9.01 -15.06
C LYS A 104 -6.91 -9.49 -16.19
N GLU A 105 -5.61 -9.22 -16.09
CA GLU A 105 -4.62 -9.69 -17.05
C GLU A 105 -4.59 -11.22 -17.14
N ALA A 106 -4.57 -11.92 -16.00
CA ALA A 106 -4.61 -13.38 -15.98
C ALA A 106 -5.89 -13.96 -16.61
N LEU A 107 -7.04 -13.28 -16.43
CA LEU A 107 -8.29 -13.66 -17.09
C LEU A 107 -8.25 -13.40 -18.59
N GLU A 108 -7.70 -12.27 -19.03
CA GLU A 108 -7.53 -11.93 -20.44
C GLU A 108 -6.62 -12.94 -21.15
N ASP A 109 -5.49 -13.30 -20.54
CA ASP A 109 -4.57 -14.32 -21.04
C ASP A 109 -5.24 -15.69 -21.12
N LYS A 110 -5.99 -16.09 -20.08
CA LYS A 110 -6.75 -17.35 -20.09
C LYS A 110 -7.80 -17.37 -21.19
N LEU A 111 -8.49 -16.25 -21.43
CA LEU A 111 -9.47 -16.12 -22.50
C LEU A 111 -8.81 -16.19 -23.88
N LYS A 112 -7.67 -15.52 -24.07
CA LYS A 112 -6.89 -15.57 -25.30
C LYS A 112 -6.41 -16.99 -25.59
N ALA A 113 -5.79 -17.65 -24.61
CA ALA A 113 -5.34 -19.04 -24.74
C ALA A 113 -6.50 -20.00 -25.03
N LYS A 114 -7.66 -19.83 -24.38
CA LYS A 114 -8.88 -20.60 -24.69
C LYS A 114 -9.34 -20.39 -26.13
N LYS A 115 -9.31 -19.15 -26.62
CA LYS A 115 -9.69 -18.80 -28.00
C LYS A 115 -8.76 -19.46 -29.01
N GLU A 116 -7.45 -19.35 -28.82
CA GLU A 116 -6.44 -19.97 -29.68
C GLU A 116 -6.57 -21.50 -29.69
N ALA A 117 -6.74 -22.13 -28.52
CA ALA A 117 -6.98 -23.57 -28.41
C ALA A 117 -8.26 -24.01 -29.15
N ARG A 118 -9.33 -23.20 -29.06
CA ARG A 118 -10.60 -23.45 -29.77
C ARG A 118 -10.43 -23.35 -31.28
N GLU A 119 -9.76 -22.32 -31.77
CA GLU A 119 -9.52 -22.09 -33.19
C GLU A 119 -8.68 -23.22 -33.80
N ASN A 120 -7.58 -23.61 -33.13
CA ASN A 120 -6.74 -24.73 -33.53
C ASN A 120 -7.52 -26.05 -33.60
N TYR A 121 -8.33 -26.36 -32.57
CA TYR A 121 -9.18 -27.55 -32.60
C TYR A 121 -10.17 -27.54 -33.78
N ILE A 122 -10.83 -26.40 -34.04
CA ILE A 122 -11.78 -26.26 -35.14
C ILE A 122 -11.07 -26.45 -36.49
N GLU A 123 -9.89 -25.87 -36.68
CA GLU A 123 -9.11 -26.00 -37.91
C GLU A 123 -8.70 -27.46 -38.17
N LEU A 124 -8.10 -28.13 -37.17
CA LEU A 124 -7.67 -29.52 -37.28
C LEU A 124 -8.85 -30.46 -37.53
N LYS A 125 -9.97 -30.25 -36.83
CA LYS A 125 -11.20 -31.01 -37.06
C LYS A 125 -11.72 -30.84 -38.48
N ARG A 126 -11.77 -29.60 -38.99
CA ARG A 126 -12.19 -29.31 -40.38
C ARG A 126 -11.28 -30.00 -41.38
N LYS A 127 -9.96 -29.96 -41.15
CA LYS A 127 -8.96 -30.62 -42.02
C LYS A 127 -9.14 -32.13 -42.00
N TYR A 128 -9.25 -32.74 -40.82
CA TYR A 128 -9.51 -34.18 -40.68
C TYR A 128 -10.79 -34.59 -41.40
N ASP A 129 -11.90 -33.89 -41.19
CA ASP A 129 -13.18 -34.20 -41.82
C ASP A 129 -13.13 -34.07 -43.35
N LYS A 130 -12.41 -33.06 -43.86
CA LYS A 130 -12.19 -32.86 -45.31
C LYS A 130 -11.40 -34.02 -45.90
N GLU A 131 -10.27 -34.37 -45.31
CA GLU A 131 -9.40 -35.45 -45.78
C GLU A 131 -10.09 -36.81 -45.68
N LEU A 132 -10.84 -37.05 -44.60
CA LEU A 132 -11.62 -38.28 -44.41
C LEU A 132 -12.69 -38.43 -45.49
N ARG A 133 -13.38 -37.33 -45.86
CA ARG A 133 -14.34 -37.33 -46.98
C ARG A 133 -13.67 -37.62 -48.32
N SER A 134 -12.52 -37.00 -48.60
CA SER A 134 -11.75 -37.24 -49.82
C SER A 134 -11.32 -38.70 -49.92
N PHE A 135 -10.71 -39.25 -48.87
CA PHE A 135 -10.31 -40.66 -48.81
C PHE A 135 -11.49 -41.60 -49.07
N LYS A 136 -12.62 -41.42 -48.38
CA LYS A 136 -13.82 -42.25 -48.58
C LYS A 136 -14.32 -42.18 -50.03
N LYS A 137 -14.29 -41.00 -50.65
CA LYS A 137 -14.70 -40.82 -52.06
C LYS A 137 -13.76 -41.56 -53.01
N LEU A 138 -12.45 -41.38 -52.86
CA LEU A 138 -11.43 -42.02 -53.72
C LEU A 138 -11.45 -43.55 -53.56
N LYS A 139 -11.52 -44.05 -52.32
CA LYS A 139 -11.63 -45.48 -52.00
C LYS A 139 -12.88 -46.10 -52.62
N ARG A 140 -14.04 -45.43 -52.51
CA ARG A 140 -15.30 -45.91 -53.12
C ARG A 140 -15.23 -46.02 -54.64
N LYS A 141 -14.47 -45.12 -55.28
CA LYS A 141 -14.31 -45.13 -56.73
C LYS A 141 -13.24 -46.11 -57.25
N GLY A 142 -12.47 -46.74 -56.34
CA GLY A 142 -11.33 -47.57 -56.74
C GLY A 142 -10.15 -46.77 -57.31
N GLU A 143 -10.08 -45.46 -57.04
CA GLU A 143 -9.03 -44.56 -57.55
C GLU A 143 -7.73 -44.61 -56.70
N LEU A 144 -7.60 -45.58 -55.78
CA LEU A 144 -6.45 -45.71 -54.87
C LEU A 144 -5.78 -47.07 -55.04
N SER A 145 -4.46 -47.08 -55.23
CA SER A 145 -3.66 -48.30 -55.13
C SER A 145 -3.56 -48.76 -53.67
N PRO A 146 -3.16 -50.02 -53.41
CA PRO A 146 -2.93 -50.49 -52.04
C PRO A 146 -1.92 -49.64 -51.25
N ASN A 147 -0.93 -49.06 -51.92
CA ASN A 147 0.05 -48.17 -51.28
C ASN A 147 -0.57 -46.81 -50.96
N ASP A 148 -1.36 -46.22 -51.87
CA ASP A 148 -2.04 -44.95 -51.60
C ASP A 148 -3.00 -45.09 -50.41
N ILE A 149 -3.69 -46.22 -50.28
CA ILE A 149 -4.56 -46.49 -49.13
C ILE A 149 -3.77 -46.41 -47.82
N LYS A 150 -2.58 -47.00 -47.75
CA LYS A 150 -1.72 -46.95 -46.55
C LYS A 150 -1.28 -45.52 -46.24
N ASP A 151 -0.88 -44.75 -47.23
CA ASP A 151 -0.45 -43.36 -47.05
C ASP A 151 -1.61 -42.47 -46.56
N TRP A 152 -2.80 -42.67 -47.11
CA TRP A 152 -4.02 -41.99 -46.65
C TRP A 152 -4.39 -42.36 -45.22
N GLU A 153 -4.31 -43.64 -44.85
CA GLU A 153 -4.58 -44.12 -43.50
C GLU A 153 -3.57 -43.54 -42.50
N ALA A 154 -2.29 -43.47 -42.85
CA ALA A 154 -1.26 -42.83 -42.04
C ALA A 154 -1.54 -41.33 -41.84
N LYS A 155 -1.83 -40.60 -42.92
CA LYS A 155 -2.19 -39.16 -42.88
C LYS A 155 -3.43 -38.91 -42.00
N LEU A 156 -4.47 -39.73 -42.15
CA LEU A 156 -5.69 -39.62 -41.35
C LEU A 156 -5.46 -39.95 -39.88
N SER A 157 -4.59 -40.92 -39.58
CA SER A 157 -4.19 -41.26 -38.22
C SER A 157 -3.47 -40.09 -37.55
N ASP A 158 -2.49 -39.47 -38.21
CA ASP A 158 -1.78 -38.29 -37.72
C ASP A 158 -2.75 -37.12 -37.45
N LEU A 159 -3.63 -36.80 -38.40
CA LEU A 159 -4.63 -35.74 -38.23
C LEU A 159 -5.62 -36.03 -37.10
N LYS A 160 -6.04 -37.29 -36.92
CA LYS A 160 -6.92 -37.70 -35.81
C LYS A 160 -6.23 -37.50 -34.46
N THR A 161 -4.96 -37.88 -34.36
CA THR A 161 -4.14 -37.70 -33.16
C THR A 161 -4.00 -36.21 -32.84
N LYS A 162 -3.60 -35.39 -33.80
CA LYS A 162 -3.51 -33.93 -33.64
C LYS A 162 -4.83 -33.29 -33.21
N THR A 163 -5.94 -33.68 -33.83
CA THR A 163 -7.28 -33.18 -33.46
C THR A 163 -7.67 -33.58 -32.04
N THR A 164 -7.29 -34.79 -31.60
CA THR A 164 -7.57 -35.28 -30.25
C THR A 164 -6.73 -34.53 -29.21
N SER A 165 -5.45 -34.32 -29.48
CA SER A 165 -4.57 -33.50 -28.62
C SER A 165 -5.07 -32.06 -28.52
N ALA A 166 -5.43 -31.41 -29.63
CA ALA A 166 -5.99 -30.06 -29.61
C ALA A 166 -7.31 -29.98 -28.82
N ARG A 167 -8.15 -31.02 -28.88
CA ARG A 167 -9.35 -31.11 -28.04
C ARG A 167 -9.02 -31.24 -26.56
N ALA A 168 -7.99 -32.01 -26.22
CA ALA A 168 -7.54 -32.16 -24.84
C ALA A 168 -7.00 -30.83 -24.29
N GLU A 169 -6.22 -30.09 -25.09
CA GLU A 169 -5.76 -28.74 -24.75
C GLU A 169 -6.92 -27.77 -24.50
N LEU A 170 -7.93 -27.75 -25.39
CA LEU A 170 -9.12 -26.92 -25.20
C LEU A 170 -9.86 -27.23 -23.88
N LYS A 171 -9.96 -28.51 -23.52
CA LYS A 171 -10.63 -28.95 -22.28
C LYS A 171 -9.92 -28.50 -21.00
N LYS A 172 -8.64 -28.09 -21.06
CA LYS A 172 -7.94 -27.53 -19.89
C LYS A 172 -8.52 -26.17 -19.46
N PHE A 173 -9.33 -25.54 -20.31
CA PHE A 173 -9.96 -24.24 -20.08
C PHE A 173 -11.46 -24.33 -19.76
N ASP A 174 -12.02 -25.55 -19.67
CA ASP A 174 -13.41 -25.82 -19.27
C ASP A 174 -13.47 -26.17 -17.78
#